data_AF-A0A9X9MDJ8-F1
#
_entry.id   AF-A0A9X9MDJ8-F1
#
_cell.length_a   1.000
_cell.length_b   1.000
_cell.length_c   1.000
_cell.angle_alpha   90.00
_cell.angle_beta   90.00
_cell.angle_gamma   90.00
#
_symmetry.space_group_name_H-M   'P 1'
#
loop_
_entity.id
_entity.type
_entity.pdbx_description
1 polymer ?
#
loop_
_entity_poly.entity_id
_entity_poly.type
_entity_poly.pdbx_seq_one_letter_code
_entity_poly.pdbx_strand_id
1 'polypeptide(L)'
;MAIEAFQICCLLLPPENRRKLQLLMRMMARICLNKEMPPLCDGFGTRTLMVQTFSRCILCSKDEVDLDELLAARLVTFLMDNYQEILKVPSVLQTSIEERVAHLRRVQV
;
A
#
# COMPACT_ATOMS: atom_id res chain seq x y z
N MET A 1 3.30 10.03 -10.34
CA MET A 1 2.68 9.02 -11.23
C MET A 1 2.31 7.73 -10.50
N ALA A 2 3.20 6.75 -10.30
CA ALA A 2 2.81 5.46 -9.69
C ALA A 2 2.37 5.59 -8.22
N ILE A 3 3.16 6.26 -7.37
CA ILE A 3 2.82 6.47 -5.96
C ILE A 3 1.48 7.17 -5.80
N GLU A 4 1.24 8.27 -6.53
CA GLU A 4 -0.02 9.03 -6.48
C GLU A 4 -1.22 8.18 -6.91
N ALA A 5 -1.07 7.38 -7.98
CA ALA A 5 -2.13 6.47 -8.40
C ALA A 5 -2.49 5.48 -7.29
N PHE A 6 -1.49 4.88 -6.63
CA PHE A 6 -1.75 3.99 -5.50
C PHE A 6 -2.27 4.71 -4.26
N GLN A 7 -1.85 5.94 -3.99
CA GLN A 7 -2.44 6.75 -2.90
C GLN A 7 -3.94 6.95 -3.15
N ILE A 8 -4.34 7.26 -4.39
CA ILE A 8 -5.75 7.38 -4.78
C ILE A 8 -6.46 6.02 -4.62
N CYS A 9 -5.90 4.93 -5.13
CA CYS A 9 -6.49 3.59 -4.94
C CYS A 9 -6.64 3.23 -3.45
N CYS A 10 -5.67 3.57 -2.62
CA CYS A 10 -5.71 3.32 -1.18
C CYS A 10 -6.74 4.19 -0.44
N LEU A 11 -7.13 5.35 -0.99
CA LEU A 11 -8.23 6.16 -0.47
C LEU A 11 -9.60 5.53 -0.73
N LEU A 12 -9.72 4.64 -1.74
CA LEU A 12 -10.95 3.91 -2.03
C LEU A 12 -11.16 2.71 -1.11
N LEU A 13 -10.12 2.30 -0.37
CA LEU A 13 -10.25 1.23 0.61
C LEU A 13 -11.07 1.70 1.83
N PRO A 14 -11.86 0.81 2.45
CA PRO A 14 -12.45 1.10 3.76
C PRO A 14 -11.38 1.56 4.76
N PRO A 15 -11.66 2.57 5.62
CA PRO A 15 -10.66 3.14 6.53
C PRO A 15 -9.94 2.09 7.40
N GLU A 16 -10.68 1.08 7.88
CA GLU A 16 -10.11 -0.02 8.66
C GLU A 16 -9.13 -0.87 7.84
N ASN A 17 -9.47 -1.17 6.59
CA ASN A 17 -8.64 -1.97 5.70
C ASN A 17 -7.36 -1.21 5.33
N ARG A 18 -7.48 0.10 5.07
CA ARG A 18 -6.31 0.97 4.84
C ARG A 18 -5.37 0.98 6.04
N ARG A 19 -5.91 1.02 7.28
CA ARG A 19 -5.11 0.98 8.50
C ARG A 19 -4.42 -0.37 8.68
N LYS A 20 -5.12 -1.49 8.45
CA LYS A 20 -4.55 -2.84 8.48
C LYS A 20 -3.42 -3.01 7.45
N LEU A 21 -3.65 -2.55 6.22
CA LEU A 21 -2.64 -2.54 5.17
C LEU A 21 -1.39 -1.73 5.57
N GLN A 22 -1.59 -0.55 6.18
CA GLN A 22 -0.47 0.26 6.69
C GLN A 22 0.38 -0.47 7.71
N LEU A 23 -0.26 -1.13 8.68
CA LEU A 23 0.43 -1.86 9.73
C LEU A 23 1.20 -3.05 9.14
N LEU A 24 0.58 -3.79 8.22
CA LEU A 24 1.20 -4.93 7.55
C LEU A 24 2.41 -4.52 6.72
N MET A 25 2.27 -3.50 5.85
CA MET A 25 3.39 -3.00 5.03
C MET A 25 4.55 -2.52 5.90
N ARG A 26 4.25 -1.77 6.97
CA ARG A 26 5.26 -1.31 7.92
C ARG A 26 5.95 -2.47 8.62
N MET A 27 5.21 -3.49 9.06
CA MET A 27 5.78 -4.68 9.69
C MET A 27 6.74 -5.40 8.72
N MET A 28 6.27 -5.71 7.50
CA MET A 28 7.07 -6.39 6.48
C MET A 28 8.35 -5.61 6.17
N ALA A 29 8.25 -4.30 5.94
CA ALA A 29 9.41 -3.45 5.66
C ALA A 29 10.39 -3.41 6.84
N ARG A 30 9.90 -3.30 8.09
CA ARG A 30 10.75 -3.27 9.29
C ARG A 30 11.46 -4.59 9.52
N ILE A 31 10.81 -5.72 9.25
CA ILE A 31 11.46 -7.04 9.31
C ILE A 31 12.55 -7.14 8.24
N CYS A 32 12.27 -6.75 6.99
CA CYS A 32 13.25 -6.81 5.91
C CYS A 32 14.49 -5.94 6.15
N LEU A 33 14.34 -4.84 6.90
CA LEU A 33 15.43 -3.91 7.23
C LEU A 33 16.16 -4.27 8.53
N ASN A 34 15.72 -5.28 9.27
CA ASN A 34 16.33 -5.65 10.54
C ASN A 34 17.56 -6.54 10.31
N LYS A 35 18.75 -5.95 10.45
CA LYS A 35 20.04 -6.64 10.27
C LYS A 35 20.36 -7.65 11.38
N GLU A 36 19.76 -7.49 12.56
CA GLU A 36 19.96 -8.38 13.71
C GLU A 36 19.05 -9.61 13.67
N MET A 37 18.08 -9.63 12.74
CA MET A 37 17.14 -10.74 12.65
C MET A 37 17.81 -11.94 11.97
N PRO A 38 17.78 -13.13 12.58
CA PRO A 38 18.26 -14.33 11.90
C PRO A 38 17.38 -14.65 10.68
N PRO A 39 17.88 -15.45 9.72
CA PRO A 39 17.07 -15.93 8.61
C PRO A 39 15.78 -16.58 9.09
N LEU A 40 14.66 -16.21 8.49
CA LEU A 40 13.34 -16.77 8.83
C LEU A 40 13.06 -18.10 8.13
N CYS A 41 13.80 -18.40 7.06
CA CYS A 41 13.67 -19.61 6.26
C CYS A 41 15.01 -19.88 5.54
N ASP A 42 15.43 -21.15 5.47
CA ASP A 42 16.74 -21.54 4.92
C ASP A 42 16.81 -21.51 3.38
N GLY A 43 15.68 -21.32 2.69
CA GLY A 43 15.61 -21.33 1.21
C GLY A 43 15.36 -19.97 0.56
N PHE A 44 14.93 -18.96 1.32
CA PHE A 44 14.52 -17.66 0.77
C PHE A 44 15.06 -16.51 1.61
N GLY A 45 15.49 -15.44 0.94
CA GLY A 45 15.76 -14.18 1.62
C GLY A 45 14.48 -13.64 2.29
N THR A 46 14.62 -13.04 3.46
CA THR A 46 13.52 -12.49 4.28
C THR A 46 12.52 -11.65 3.46
N ARG A 47 13.02 -10.85 2.52
CA ARG A 47 12.18 -10.02 1.65
C ARG A 47 11.28 -10.84 0.72
N THR A 48 11.85 -11.85 0.05
CA THR A 48 11.09 -12.75 -0.81
C THR A 48 10.05 -13.51 -0.01
N LEU A 49 10.45 -14.02 1.16
CA LEU A 49 9.53 -14.70 2.08
C LEU A 49 8.35 -13.80 2.48
N MET A 50 8.61 -12.56 2.90
CA MET A 50 7.56 -11.60 3.28
C MET A 50 6.57 -11.37 2.13
N VAL A 51 7.07 -11.08 0.93
CA VAL A 51 6.20 -10.82 -0.24
C VAL A 51 5.38 -12.06 -0.57
N GLN A 52 6.00 -13.23 -0.72
CA GLN A 52 5.29 -14.47 -1.06
C GLN A 52 4.25 -14.85 -0.01
N THR A 53 4.58 -14.70 1.28
CA THR A 53 3.68 -15.05 2.39
C THR A 53 2.42 -14.19 2.39
N PHE A 54 2.55 -12.89 2.15
CA PHE A 54 1.44 -11.95 2.33
C PHE A 54 0.75 -11.54 1.01
N SER A 55 1.29 -11.90 -0.15
CA SER A 55 0.75 -11.42 -1.43
C SER A 55 -0.72 -11.75 -1.64
N ARG A 56 -1.12 -13.01 -1.43
CA ARG A 56 -2.51 -13.47 -1.65
C ARG A 56 -3.51 -12.86 -0.65
N CYS A 57 -3.08 -12.53 0.58
CA CYS A 57 -3.98 -11.90 1.55
C CYS A 57 -4.14 -10.39 1.35
N ILE A 58 -3.20 -9.75 0.63
CA ILE A 58 -3.27 -8.33 0.28
C ILE A 58 -4.03 -8.14 -1.04
N LEU A 59 -3.69 -8.94 -2.05
CA LEU A 59 -4.29 -8.91 -3.38
C LEU A 59 -4.86 -10.29 -3.68
N CYS A 60 -6.18 -10.37 -3.75
CA CYS A 60 -6.91 -11.55 -4.19
C CYS A 60 -7.79 -11.19 -5.39
N SER A 61 -7.98 -12.15 -6.29
CA SER A 61 -9.01 -12.07 -7.31
C SER A 61 -10.29 -12.73 -6.78
N LYS A 62 -11.44 -12.34 -7.31
CA LYS A 62 -12.70 -13.04 -7.04
C LYS A 62 -12.64 -14.48 -7.56
N ASP A 63 -12.01 -14.65 -8.71
CA ASP A 63 -11.76 -15.94 -9.35
C ASP A 63 -10.25 -16.19 -9.30
N GLU A 64 -9.83 -17.19 -8.51
CA GLU A 64 -8.41 -17.50 -8.24
C GLU A 64 -7.59 -17.75 -9.52
N VAL A 65 -8.22 -18.27 -10.57
CA VAL A 65 -7.58 -18.52 -11.87
C VAL A 65 -7.13 -17.25 -12.58
N ASP A 66 -7.72 -16.10 -12.26
CA ASP A 66 -7.40 -14.81 -12.86
C ASP A 66 -6.31 -14.06 -12.09
N LEU A 67 -5.89 -14.57 -10.93
CA LEU A 67 -4.84 -13.92 -10.14
C LEU A 67 -3.46 -14.16 -10.75
N ASP A 68 -2.89 -13.14 -11.38
CA ASP A 68 -1.48 -13.13 -11.75
C ASP A 68 -0.61 -12.96 -10.49
N GLU A 69 -0.09 -14.08 -9.97
CA GLU A 69 0.72 -14.10 -8.75
C GLU A 69 2.02 -13.29 -8.88
N LEU A 70 2.61 -13.25 -10.07
CA LEU A 70 3.85 -12.51 -10.31
C LEU A 70 3.57 -11.00 -10.25
N LEU A 71 2.48 -10.57 -10.86
CA LEU A 71 2.04 -9.18 -10.79
C LEU A 71 1.63 -8.80 -9.36
N ALA A 72 0.90 -9.66 -8.65
CA ALA A 72 0.52 -9.43 -7.26
C ALA A 72 1.76 -9.29 -6.36
N ALA A 73 2.77 -10.16 -6.54
CA ALA A 73 4.04 -10.06 -5.83
C ALA A 73 4.79 -8.76 -6.15
N ARG A 74 4.83 -8.33 -7.42
CA ARG A 74 5.43 -7.05 -7.83
C ARG A 74 4.71 -5.84 -7.23
N LEU A 75 3.38 -5.87 -7.20
CA LEU A 75 2.57 -4.82 -6.59
C LEU A 75 2.78 -4.72 -5.08
N VAL A 76 2.75 -5.85 -4.38
CA VAL A 76 2.99 -5.91 -2.93
C VAL A 76 4.41 -5.48 -2.59
N THR A 77 5.37 -5.86 -3.42
CA THR A 77 6.74 -5.37 -3.34
C THR A 77 6.79 -3.84 -3.43
N PHE A 78 6.13 -3.26 -4.44
CA PHE A 78 6.08 -1.80 -4.62
C PHE A 78 5.41 -1.09 -3.45
N LEU A 79 4.29 -1.64 -2.93
CA LEU A 79 3.61 -1.12 -1.75
C LEU A 79 4.50 -1.15 -0.51
N MET A 80 5.22 -2.24 -0.30
CA MET A 80 6.13 -2.41 0.83
C MET A 80 7.32 -1.45 0.75
N ASP A 81 7.93 -1.28 -0.42
CA ASP A 81 9.07 -0.36 -0.59
C ASP A 81 8.66 1.10 -0.40
N ASN A 82 7.42 1.45 -0.77
CA ASN A 82 6.91 2.82 -0.73
C ASN A 82 5.91 3.06 0.42
N TYR A 83 5.90 2.21 1.45
CA TYR A 83 4.87 2.18 2.49
C TYR A 83 4.69 3.51 3.25
N GLN A 84 5.74 4.33 3.33
CA GLN A 84 5.70 5.64 4.00
C GLN A 84 4.89 6.66 3.20
N GLU A 85 4.94 6.59 1.87
CA GLU A 85 4.29 7.57 1.00
C GLU A 85 2.93 7.07 0.49
N ILE A 86 2.81 5.79 0.15
CA ILE A 86 1.68 5.24 -0.61
C ILE A 86 0.34 5.28 0.14
N LEU A 87 0.38 5.40 1.47
CA LEU A 87 -0.80 5.49 2.32
C LEU A 87 -1.03 6.90 2.87
N LYS A 88 -0.29 7.91 2.42
CA LYS A 88 -0.60 9.32 2.70
C LYS A 88 -1.73 9.81 1.79
N VAL A 89 -2.37 10.91 2.18
CA VAL A 89 -3.29 11.63 1.30
C VAL A 89 -2.47 12.34 0.22
N PRO A 90 -2.79 12.22 -1.08
CA PRO A 90 -2.10 12.97 -2.13
C PRO A 90 -2.29 14.47 -1.92
N SER A 91 -1.20 15.22 -1.81
CA SER A 91 -1.23 16.66 -1.56
C SER A 91 -1.98 17.43 -2.65
N VAL A 92 -1.76 17.09 -3.91
CA VAL A 92 -2.44 17.71 -5.06
C VAL A 92 -3.96 17.58 -4.93
N LEU A 93 -4.45 16.37 -4.63
CA LEU A 93 -5.88 16.12 -4.46
C LEU A 93 -6.43 16.89 -3.26
N GLN A 94 -5.69 16.92 -2.14
CA GLN A 94 -6.06 17.66 -0.96
C GLN A 94 -6.20 19.16 -1.26
N THR A 95 -5.18 19.78 -1.87
CA THR A 95 -5.21 21.21 -2.24
C THR A 95 -6.37 21.51 -3.18
N SER A 96 -6.60 20.71 -4.22
CA SER A 96 -7.72 20.94 -5.15
C SER A 96 -9.09 20.86 -4.46
N ILE A 97 -9.26 19.95 -3.48
CA ILE A 97 -10.50 19.86 -2.70
C ILE A 97 -10.63 21.07 -1.76
N GLU A 98 -9.56 21.46 -1.07
CA GLU A 98 -9.56 22.62 -0.17
C GLU A 98 -9.90 23.91 -0.91
N GLU A 99 -9.32 24.13 -2.09
CA GLU A 99 -9.63 25.27 -2.97
C GLU A 99 -11.11 25.25 -3.41
N ARG A 100 -11.62 24.08 -3.83
CA ARG A 100 -13.02 23.94 -4.23
C ARG A 100 -13.99 24.22 -3.07
N VAL A 101 -13.68 23.72 -1.88
CA VAL A 101 -14.48 23.96 -0.67
C VAL A 101 -14.45 25.44 -0.29
N ALA A 102 -13.28 26.08 -0.34
CA ALA A 102 -13.14 27.51 -0.07
C ALA A 102 -13.94 28.37 -1.06
N HIS A 103 -13.91 28.01 -2.35
CA HIS A 103 -14.72 28.67 -3.37
C HIS A 103 -16.23 28.54 -3.10
N LEU A 104 -16.72 27.33 -2.80
CA LEU A 104 -18.14 27.10 -2.49
C LEU A 104 -18.61 27.88 -1.27
N ARG A 105 -17.78 27.98 -0.21
CA ARG A 105 -18.09 28.78 0.99
C ARG A 105 -18.20 30.27 0.71
N ARG A 106 -17.41 30.80 -0.23
CA ARG A 106 -17.47 32.23 -0.62
C ARG A 106 -18.70 32.57 -1.45
N VAL A 107 -19.25 31.62 -2.20
CA VAL A 107 -20.43 31.82 -3.07
C VAL A 107 -21.75 31.68 -2.30
N GLN A 108 -21.74 31.05 -1.12
CA GLN A 108 -22.92 30.87 -0.26
C GLN A 108 -23.15 32.02 0.75
N VAL A 109 -22.29 33.03 0.74
CA VAL A 109 -22.40 34.29 1.53
C VAL A 109 -22.81 35.40 0.58
#